data_AF-A0A9D6A1F4-F1
#
_entry.id   AF-A0A9D6A1F4-F1
#
_cell.length_a   1.000
_cell.length_b   1.000
_cell.length_c   1.000
_cell.angle_alpha   90.00
_cell.angle_beta   90.00
_cell.angle_gamma   90.00
#
_symmetry.space_group_name_H-M   'P 1'
#
loop_
_entity.id
_entity.type
_entity.pdbx_description
1 polymer ?
#
loop_
_entity_poly.entity_id
_entity_poly.type
_entity_poly.pdbx_seq_one_letter_code
_entity_poly.pdbx_strand_id
1 'polypeptide(L)'
;MKKLLIQLVHGGLLTLAVSTSVLAQSNNERSPYSRYGYGRLGARQTAAARAMGGLGISLRDGLVANPANPASYTAVDSMTFIMDLAVSLRGAYLKENGKTDSRVLGNLDYATILFPVSRHLAVSAGIMPFSTVGYQFGNTQQLEGTE
;
A
#
# COMPACT_ATOMS: atom_id res chain seq x y z
N MET A 1 -36.29 7.58 -5.58
CA MET A 1 -34.98 6.98 -5.92
C MET A 1 -34.05 7.94 -6.68
N LYS A 2 -34.48 8.57 -7.79
CA LYS A 2 -33.62 9.49 -8.57
C LYS A 2 -33.06 10.70 -7.80
N LYS A 3 -33.86 11.32 -6.91
CA LYS A 3 -33.42 12.47 -6.09
C LYS A 3 -32.33 12.11 -5.06
N LEU A 4 -32.43 10.93 -4.44
CA LEU A 4 -31.44 10.42 -3.50
C LEU A 4 -30.10 10.13 -4.20
N LEU A 5 -30.17 9.53 -5.39
CA LEU A 5 -29.00 9.24 -6.22
C LEU A 5 -28.26 10.51 -6.63
N ILE A 6 -29.01 11.56 -7.01
CA ILE A 6 -28.44 12.88 -7.35
C ILE A 6 -27.75 13.51 -6.13
N GLN A 7 -28.36 13.45 -4.95
CA GLN A 7 -27.77 14.02 -3.73
C GLN A 7 -26.49 13.29 -3.28
N LEU A 8 -26.43 11.97 -3.46
CA LEU A 8 -25.22 11.17 -3.22
C LEU A 8 -24.07 11.56 -4.17
N VAL A 9 -24.38 11.80 -5.45
CA VAL A 9 -23.38 12.24 -6.44
C VAL A 9 -22.87 13.64 -6.13
N HIS A 10 -23.74 14.59 -5.77
CA HIS A 10 -23.33 15.96 -5.42
C HIS A 10 -22.52 15.99 -4.11
N GLY A 11 -22.94 15.21 -3.11
CA GLY A 11 -22.21 15.07 -1.85
C GLY A 11 -20.82 14.46 -2.06
N GLY A 12 -20.72 13.42 -2.88
CA GLY A 12 -19.44 12.80 -3.24
C GLY A 12 -18.52 13.72 -4.05
N LEU A 13 -19.08 14.56 -4.92
CA LEU A 13 -18.30 15.53 -5.70
C LEU A 13 -17.78 16.67 -4.82
N LEU A 14 -18.56 17.12 -3.84
CA LEU A 14 -18.17 18.16 -2.89
C LEU A 14 -17.07 17.68 -1.92
N THR A 15 -17.15 16.43 -1.45
CA THR A 15 -16.10 15.85 -0.59
C THR A 15 -14.79 15.62 -1.35
N LEU A 16 -14.85 15.31 -2.64
CA LEU A 16 -13.66 15.18 -3.48
C LEU A 16 -12.95 16.53 -3.71
N ALA A 17 -13.71 17.62 -3.80
CA ALA A 17 -13.18 18.98 -3.96
C ALA A 17 -12.49 19.53 -2.69
N VAL A 18 -12.82 18.98 -1.51
CA VAL A 18 -12.19 19.31 -0.21
C VAL A 18 -11.18 18.21 0.16
N SER A 19 -10.34 17.81 -0.79
CA SER A 19 -9.21 16.92 -0.48
C SER A 19 -8.10 17.77 0.14
N THR A 20 -7.98 17.74 1.47
CA THR A 20 -6.83 18.32 2.17
C THR A 20 -5.55 17.60 1.75
N SER A 21 -4.46 18.34 1.59
CA SER A 21 -3.15 17.82 1.21
C SER A 21 -2.72 16.70 2.15
N VAL A 22 -2.66 15.47 1.64
CA VAL A 22 -2.16 14.30 2.37
C VAL A 22 -0.64 14.42 2.50
N LEU A 23 -0.15 14.79 3.68
CA LEU A 23 1.28 15.00 3.98
C LEU A 23 2.07 13.70 4.23
N ALA A 24 1.51 12.52 3.94
CA ALA A 24 2.10 11.22 4.27
C ALA A 24 2.87 10.55 3.12
N GLN A 25 3.10 11.22 1.99
CA GLN A 25 3.77 10.62 0.82
C GLN A 25 5.31 10.53 0.96
N SER A 26 5.87 10.65 2.17
CA SER A 26 7.30 10.44 2.38
C SER A 26 7.58 8.94 2.42
N ASN A 27 8.04 8.43 1.28
CA ASN A 27 8.47 7.06 1.17
C ASN A 27 9.74 6.84 2.00
N ASN A 28 9.63 6.16 3.14
CA ASN A 28 10.71 5.99 4.10
C ASN A 28 11.67 4.85 3.69
N GLU A 29 12.00 4.74 2.40
CA GLU A 29 12.83 3.66 1.86
C GLU A 29 14.28 4.09 1.67
N ARG A 30 15.07 3.98 2.74
CA ARG A 30 16.47 4.45 2.80
C ARG A 30 17.49 3.33 2.61
N SER A 31 17.16 2.32 1.81
CA SER A 31 18.10 1.26 1.45
C SER A 31 19.10 1.77 0.41
N PRO A 32 20.41 1.48 0.53
CA PRO A 32 21.37 1.78 -0.54
C PRO A 32 20.99 1.12 -1.86
N TYR A 33 20.29 -0.02 -1.79
CA TYR A 33 19.87 -0.81 -2.95
C TYR A 33 18.62 -0.27 -3.65
N SER A 34 17.89 0.67 -3.05
CA SER A 34 16.70 1.28 -3.67
C SER A 34 16.99 2.63 -4.31
N ARG A 35 18.20 3.20 -4.14
CA ARG A 35 18.58 4.52 -4.69
C ARG A 35 18.69 4.55 -6.21
N TYR A 36 18.92 3.41 -6.86
CA TYR A 36 19.10 3.32 -8.30
C TYR A 36 18.13 2.30 -8.92
N GLY A 37 17.70 2.53 -10.16
CA GLY A 37 16.78 1.65 -10.89
C GLY A 37 15.33 1.74 -10.42
N TYR A 38 14.61 0.62 -10.45
CA TYR A 38 13.18 0.55 -10.09
C TYR A 38 12.89 0.69 -8.59
N GLY A 39 13.92 0.81 -7.76
CA GLY A 39 13.79 0.80 -6.30
C GLY A 39 13.58 -0.59 -5.73
N ARG A 40 13.10 -0.64 -4.49
CA ARG A 40 12.78 -1.90 -3.83
C ARG A 40 11.41 -2.37 -4.28
N LEU A 41 11.33 -3.60 -4.80
CA LEU A 41 10.07 -4.21 -5.20
C LEU A 41 9.18 -4.51 -3.98
N GLY A 42 7.89 -4.22 -4.11
CA GLY A 42 6.86 -4.59 -3.17
C GLY A 42 6.52 -6.08 -3.29
N ALA A 43 6.21 -6.72 -2.17
CA ALA A 43 5.72 -8.09 -2.18
C ALA A 43 4.26 -8.10 -2.67
N ARG A 44 4.00 -8.65 -3.86
CA ARG A 44 2.67 -8.75 -4.50
C ARG A 44 1.76 -9.81 -3.86
N GLN A 45 1.83 -9.93 -2.54
CA GLN A 45 1.15 -10.94 -1.74
C GLN A 45 0.42 -10.25 -0.60
N THR A 46 -0.76 -10.77 -0.26
CA THR A 46 -1.50 -10.32 0.92
C THR A 46 -0.77 -10.65 2.21
N ALA A 47 -1.09 -9.97 3.30
CA ALA A 47 -0.51 -10.23 4.61
C ALA A 47 -0.72 -11.69 5.04
N ALA A 48 -1.91 -12.25 4.81
CA ALA A 48 -2.21 -13.66 5.07
C ALA A 48 -1.34 -14.60 4.23
N ALA A 49 -1.21 -14.35 2.92
CA ALA A 49 -0.33 -15.13 2.05
C ALA A 49 1.12 -15.12 2.53
N ARG A 50 1.63 -13.96 2.97
CA ARG A 50 2.99 -13.84 3.52
C ARG A 50 3.15 -14.58 4.85
N ALA A 51 2.15 -14.52 5.74
CA ALA A 51 2.16 -15.25 7.00
C ALA A 51 2.22 -16.77 6.79
N MET A 52 1.67 -17.27 5.68
CA MET A 52 1.75 -18.69 5.29
C MET A 52 2.97 -19.04 4.42
N GLY A 53 4.03 -18.24 4.46
CA GLY A 53 5.25 -18.51 3.70
C GLY A 53 5.18 -18.11 2.22
N GLY A 54 4.25 -17.24 1.85
CA GLY A 54 4.11 -16.70 0.50
C GLY A 54 3.22 -17.53 -0.43
N LEU A 55 2.22 -18.24 0.12
CA LEU A 55 1.22 -18.94 -0.68
C LEU A 55 0.25 -17.92 -1.30
N GLY A 56 0.39 -17.66 -2.61
CA GLY A 56 -0.47 -16.73 -3.34
C GLY A 56 -1.63 -17.42 -4.04
N ILE A 57 -1.33 -18.22 -5.07
CA ILE A 57 -2.33 -18.70 -6.04
C ILE A 57 -3.32 -19.69 -5.40
N SER A 58 -2.84 -20.55 -4.50
CA SER A 58 -3.67 -21.58 -3.86
C SER A 58 -4.58 -21.05 -2.75
N LEU A 59 -4.41 -19.79 -2.34
CA LEU A 59 -5.14 -19.23 -1.21
C LEU A 59 -6.54 -18.78 -1.64
N ARG A 60 -7.55 -19.57 -1.26
CA ARG A 60 -8.98 -19.24 -1.39
C ARG A 60 -9.61 -19.07 -0.01
N ASP A 61 -9.56 -17.84 0.49
CA ASP A 61 -10.14 -17.46 1.78
C ASP A 61 -11.21 -16.38 1.57
N GLY A 62 -12.35 -16.51 2.27
CA GLY A 62 -13.46 -15.57 2.23
C GLY A 62 -13.22 -14.31 3.07
N LEU A 63 -12.09 -14.21 3.77
CA LEU A 63 -11.71 -13.05 4.59
C LEU A 63 -10.57 -12.22 3.98
N VAL A 64 -9.95 -12.68 2.89
CA VAL A 64 -8.74 -12.08 2.32
C VAL A 64 -8.96 -11.72 0.86
N ALA A 65 -8.80 -10.44 0.53
CA ALA A 65 -8.82 -9.96 -0.85
C ALA A 65 -7.47 -10.25 -1.52
N ASN A 66 -7.30 -11.46 -2.06
CA ASN A 66 -6.06 -11.90 -2.72
C ASN A 66 -5.93 -11.47 -4.20
N PRO A 67 -5.10 -10.46 -4.55
CA PRO A 67 -4.94 -10.00 -5.92
C PRO A 67 -4.16 -10.98 -6.81
N ALA A 68 -3.43 -11.92 -6.21
CA ALA A 68 -2.70 -12.95 -6.94
C ALA A 68 -3.62 -14.08 -7.47
N ASN A 69 -4.84 -14.22 -6.90
CA ASN A 69 -5.86 -15.15 -7.38
C ASN A 69 -7.26 -14.49 -7.36
N PRO A 70 -7.64 -13.76 -8.41
CA PRO A 70 -8.96 -13.12 -8.47
C PRO A 70 -10.15 -14.10 -8.39
N ALA A 71 -9.96 -15.39 -8.71
CA ALA A 71 -11.01 -16.39 -8.59
C ALA A 71 -11.39 -16.68 -7.12
N SER A 72 -10.48 -16.39 -6.17
CA SER A 72 -10.76 -16.58 -4.75
C SER A 72 -11.85 -15.66 -4.22
N TYR A 73 -12.16 -14.55 -4.89
CA TYR A 73 -13.14 -13.56 -4.45
C TYR A 73 -14.57 -14.13 -4.36
N THR A 74 -14.84 -15.21 -5.10
CA THR A 74 -16.11 -15.96 -5.02
C THR A 74 -16.31 -16.68 -3.68
N ALA A 75 -15.27 -16.79 -2.84
CA ALA A 75 -15.37 -17.38 -1.51
C ALA A 75 -16.02 -16.43 -0.48
N VAL A 76 -16.15 -15.15 -0.81
CA VAL A 76 -16.71 -14.13 0.08
C VAL A 76 -18.23 -14.24 0.09
N ASP A 77 -18.84 -14.20 1.28
CA ASP A 77 -20.28 -14.25 1.43
C ASP A 77 -20.96 -12.98 0.92
N SER A 78 -22.13 -13.13 0.31
CA SER A 78 -22.90 -12.13 -0.45
C SER A 78 -23.25 -10.83 0.27
N MET A 79 -23.21 -10.79 1.60
CA MET A 79 -23.47 -9.59 2.42
C MET A 79 -22.22 -9.04 3.11
N THR A 80 -21.03 -9.56 2.79
CA THR A 80 -19.77 -9.20 3.45
C THR A 80 -19.00 -8.17 2.62
N PHE A 81 -18.64 -7.05 3.25
CA PHE A 81 -17.71 -6.07 2.71
C PHE A 81 -16.35 -6.24 3.39
N ILE A 82 -15.29 -6.42 2.60
CA ILE A 82 -13.94 -6.63 3.11
C ILE A 82 -13.09 -5.42 2.76
N MET A 83 -12.40 -4.89 3.76
CA MET A 83 -11.34 -3.91 3.60
C MET A 83 -10.07 -4.51 4.18
N ASP A 84 -9.06 -4.68 3.33
CA ASP A 84 -7.76 -5.25 3.70
C ASP A 84 -6.66 -4.20 3.50
N LEU A 85 -5.92 -3.92 4.56
CA LEU A 85 -4.86 -2.90 4.64
C LEU A 85 -3.60 -3.56 5.19
N ALA A 86 -2.49 -3.45 4.46
CA ALA A 86 -1.20 -3.93 4.91
C ALA A 86 -0.16 -2.83 4.93
N VAL A 87 0.56 -2.75 6.04
CA VAL A 87 1.72 -1.90 6.25
C VAL A 87 2.91 -2.77 6.65
N SER A 88 4.10 -2.42 6.20
CA SER A 88 5.34 -3.11 6.61
C SER A 88 6.25 -2.20 7.41
N LEU A 89 6.83 -2.78 8.46
CA LEU A 89 7.92 -2.18 9.25
C LEU A 89 9.17 -3.05 9.09
N ARG A 90 10.31 -2.41 8.85
CA ARG A 90 11.58 -3.09 8.62
C ARG A 90 12.70 -2.41 9.38
N GLY A 91 13.51 -3.19 10.09
CA GLY A 91 14.78 -2.73 10.65
C GLY A 91 15.91 -3.02 9.67
N ALA A 92 16.70 -2.01 9.31
CA ALA A 92 17.89 -2.14 8.49
C ALA A 92 19.12 -1.82 9.34
N TYR A 93 20.08 -2.75 9.36
CA TYR A 93 21.37 -2.59 10.02
C TYR A 93 22.46 -2.62 8.96
N LEU A 94 23.11 -1.49 8.73
CA LEU A 94 24.21 -1.35 7.78
C LEU A 94 25.51 -1.13 8.54
N LYS A 95 26.57 -1.81 8.11
CA LYS A 95 27.90 -1.66 8.69
C LYS A 95 28.93 -1.51 7.58
N GLU A 96 29.71 -0.45 7.64
CA GLU A 96 30.76 -0.16 6.67
C GLU A 96 31.96 0.46 7.37
N ASN A 97 33.14 -0.14 7.21
CA ASN A 97 34.43 0.35 7.73
C ASN A 97 34.37 0.88 9.19
N GLY A 98 33.73 0.13 10.09
CA GLY A 98 33.59 0.49 11.51
C GLY A 98 32.41 1.43 11.84
N LYS A 99 31.74 2.03 10.85
CA LYS A 99 30.51 2.81 11.04
C LYS A 99 29.30 1.87 11.01
N THR A 100 28.36 2.08 11.92
CA THR A 100 27.10 1.33 12.00
C THR A 100 25.94 2.29 11.85
N ASP A 101 24.97 1.93 11.03
CA ASP A 101 23.73 2.69 10.82
C ASP A 101 22.54 1.75 11.03
N SER A 102 21.64 2.14 11.93
CA SER A 102 20.43 1.41 12.27
C SER A 102 19.23 2.27 11.90
N ARG A 103 18.35 1.73 11.04
CA ARG A 103 17.22 2.47 10.49
C ARG A 103 15.94 1.67 10.63
N VAL A 104 14.85 2.35 10.99
CA VAL A 104 13.50 1.79 10.96
C VAL A 104 12.77 2.39 9.76
N LEU A 105 12.38 1.52 8.83
CA LEU A 105 11.70 1.86 7.58
C LEU A 105 10.24 1.41 7.70
N GLY A 106 9.31 2.27 7.27
CA GLY A 106 7.88 1.99 7.31
C GLY A 106 7.25 2.33 5.97
N ASN A 107 6.44 1.42 5.42
CA ASN A 107 5.80 1.60 4.11
C ASN A 107 4.38 1.04 4.10
N LEU A 108 3.53 1.64 3.26
CA LEU A 108 2.23 1.06 2.88
C LEU A 108 2.46 0.01 1.79
N ASP A 109 2.01 -1.22 2.02
CA ASP A 109 2.19 -2.30 1.07
C ASP A 109 0.99 -2.42 0.13
N TYR A 110 -0.23 -2.41 0.67
CA TYR A 110 -1.45 -2.35 -0.13
C TYR A 110 -2.65 -1.89 0.71
N ALA A 111 -3.65 -1.37 0.03
CA ALA A 111 -4.98 -1.13 0.58
C ALA A 111 -6.01 -1.56 -0.47
N THR A 112 -6.86 -2.51 -0.12
CA THR A 112 -7.83 -3.12 -1.04
C THR A 112 -9.21 -3.20 -0.39
N ILE A 113 -10.23 -3.05 -1.21
CA ILE A 113 -11.62 -3.29 -0.88
C ILE A 113 -12.13 -4.42 -1.77
N LEU A 114 -12.99 -5.26 -1.23
CA LEU A 114 -13.64 -6.33 -1.95
C LEU A 114 -15.12 -6.37 -1.55
N PHE A 115 -15.98 -6.38 -2.56
CA PHE A 115 -17.41 -6.53 -2.38
C PHE A 115 -17.97 -7.57 -3.36
N PRO A 116 -18.80 -8.51 -2.88
CA PRO A 116 -19.54 -9.42 -3.73
C PRO A 116 -20.68 -8.66 -4.43
N VAL A 117 -20.85 -8.92 -5.73
CA VAL A 117 -21.95 -8.37 -6.53
C VAL A 117 -23.08 -9.39 -6.66
N SER A 118 -22.74 -10.68 -6.75
CA SER A 118 -23.69 -11.80 -6.77
C SER A 118 -23.06 -13.05 -6.16
N ARG A 119 -23.83 -14.14 -6.02
CA ARG A 119 -23.34 -15.44 -5.52
C ARG A 119 -22.10 -15.96 -6.29
N HIS A 120 -21.91 -15.57 -7.54
CA HIS A 120 -20.83 -16.05 -8.40
C HIS A 120 -19.92 -14.93 -8.92
N LEU A 121 -20.16 -13.68 -8.52
CA LEU A 121 -19.39 -12.53 -8.99
C LEU A 121 -19.02 -11.66 -7.80
N ALA A 122 -17.71 -11.43 -7.63
CA ALA A 122 -17.18 -10.49 -6.66
C ALA A 122 -16.16 -9.59 -7.35
N VAL A 123 -16.09 -8.35 -6.88
CA VAL A 123 -15.22 -7.31 -7.43
C VAL A 123 -14.33 -6.79 -6.32
N SER A 124 -13.07 -6.54 -6.64
CA SER A 124 -12.13 -5.88 -5.74
C SER A 124 -11.52 -4.66 -6.41
N ALA A 125 -11.22 -3.64 -5.63
CA ALA A 125 -10.46 -2.47 -6.07
C ALA A 125 -9.45 -2.09 -4.99
N GLY A 126 -8.31 -1.53 -5.37
CA GLY A 126 -7.31 -1.14 -4.38
C GLY A 126 -6.04 -0.59 -4.99
N ILE A 127 -5.14 -0.17 -4.10
CA ILE A 127 -3.81 0.33 -4.42
C ILE A 127 -2.76 -0.65 -3.87
N MET A 128 -1.79 -1.00 -4.71
CA MET A 128 -0.64 -1.82 -4.33
C MET A 128 0.59 -1.27 -5.06
N PRO A 129 1.42 -0.46 -4.39
CA PRO A 129 2.64 0.07 -4.98
C PRO A 129 3.56 -1.07 -5.44
N PHE A 130 3.96 -1.04 -6.72
CA PHE A 130 4.85 -2.07 -7.28
C PHE A 130 6.26 -1.95 -6.75
N SER A 131 6.76 -0.72 -6.60
CA SER A 131 8.09 -0.45 -6.09
C SER A 131 8.15 0.82 -5.26
N THR A 132 9.25 0.97 -4.55
CA THR A 132 9.41 1.92 -3.47
C THR A 132 10.84 2.48 -3.52
N VAL A 133 10.97 3.80 -3.60
CA VAL A 133 12.24 4.54 -3.63
C VAL A 133 12.19 5.64 -2.58
N GLY A 134 13.25 5.81 -1.81
CA GLY A 134 13.35 6.91 -0.85
C GLY A 134 14.20 8.03 -1.40
N TYR A 135 13.62 9.22 -1.44
CA TYR A 135 14.33 10.46 -1.75
C TYR A 135 14.44 11.32 -0.49
N GLN A 136 15.58 11.97 -0.31
CA GLN A 136 15.77 12.98 0.73
C GLN A 136 15.78 14.35 0.05
N PHE A 137 14.70 15.12 0.23
CA PHE A 137 14.61 16.49 -0.26
C PHE A 137 15.12 17.44 0.81
N GLY A 138 16.09 18.29 0.45
CA GLY A 138 16.71 19.27 1.34
C GLY A 138 18.03 18.78 1.93
N ASN A 139 19.13 19.34 1.44
CA ASN A 139 20.40 19.38 2.17
C ASN A 139 20.62 20.83 2.57
N THR A 140 20.64 21.12 3.87
CA THR A 140 21.15 22.38 4.39
C THR A 140 22.67 22.35 4.20
N GLN A 141 23.14 22.87 3.07
CA GLN A 141 24.57 23.11 2.88
C GLN A 141 24.90 24.42 3.58
N GLN A 142 25.90 24.41 4.47
CA GLN A 142 26.53 25.65 4.90
C GLN A 142 27.18 26.29 3.67
N LEU A 143 26.87 27.57 3.42
CA LEU A 143 27.51 28.34 2.37
C LEU A 143 28.99 28.50 2.76
N GLU A 144 29.91 28.05 1.89
CA GLU A 144 31.33 28.36 2.02
C GLU A 144 31.50 29.89 1.89
N GLY A 145 31.91 30.55 2.97
CA GLY A 145 32.29 31.97 2.94
C GLY A 145 31.63 32.89 3.96
N THR A 146 31.05 32.39 5.06
CA THR A 146 30.66 33.26 6.20
C THR A 146 31.56 32.98 7.40
N GLU A 147 32.69 33.69 7.44
CA GLU A 147 33.19 34.35 8.65
C GLU A 147 32.69 35.79 8.64
#